data_AF-A0A1T4ZDI1-F1
#
_entry.id   AF-A0A1T4ZDI1-F1
#
_cell.length_a   1.000
_cell.length_b   1.000
_cell.length_c   1.000
_cell.angle_alpha   90.00
_cell.angle_beta   90.00
_cell.angle_gamma   90.00
#
_symmetry.space_group_name_H-M   'P 1'
#
loop_
_entity.id
_entity.type
_entity.pdbx_description
1 polymer ?
#
loop_
_entity_poly.entity_id
_entity_poly.type
_entity_poly.pdbx_seq_one_letter_code
_entity_poly.pdbx_strand_id
1 'polypeptide(L)' 'MQKANFNQVLEMAESLSESEQDFLIEILQKRLGEKRRKEIAASIAEAHAEYKQGKTQKVTVDELMADLDE' A
#
# COMPACT_ATOMS: atom_id res chain seq x y z
N MET A 1 -18.99 8.89 -11.54
CA MET A 1 -18.10 10.06 -11.32
C MET A 1 -16.97 9.97 -12.34
N GLN A 2 -16.83 11.00 -13.18
CA GLN A 2 -15.70 11.09 -14.11
C GLN A 2 -14.42 11.25 -13.28
N LYS A 3 -13.40 10.42 -13.53
CA LYS A 3 -12.09 10.62 -12.90
C LYS A 3 -11.51 11.92 -13.45
N ALA A 4 -11.33 12.91 -12.58
CA ALA A 4 -10.49 14.06 -12.90
C ALA A 4 -9.09 13.53 -13.26
N ASN A 5 -8.51 14.07 -14.32
CA ASN A 5 -7.11 13.75 -14.65
C ASN A 5 -6.18 14.46 -13.64
N PHE A 6 -4.91 14.05 -13.60
CA PHE A 6 -3.97 14.58 -12.61
C PHE A 6 -3.83 16.11 -12.68
N ASN A 7 -3.77 16.68 -13.89
CA ASN A 7 -3.62 18.12 -14.07
C ASN A 7 -4.83 18.89 -13.53
N GLN A 8 -6.05 18.40 -13.75
CA GLN A 8 -7.26 18.99 -13.18
C GLN A 8 -7.26 18.98 -11.65
N VAL A 9 -6.76 17.90 -11.04
CA VAL A 9 -6.64 17.82 -9.57
C VAL A 9 -5.59 18.81 -9.06
N LEU A 10 -4.49 19.00 -9.80
CA LEU A 10 -3.46 19.96 -9.45
C LEU A 10 -3.99 21.41 -9.51
N GLU A 11 -4.67 21.78 -10.60
CA GLU A 11 -5.30 23.10 -10.75
C GLU A 11 -6.32 23.37 -9.63
N MET A 12 -7.11 22.38 -9.25
CA MET A 12 -8.05 22.51 -8.13
C MET A 12 -7.33 22.67 -6.79
N ALA A 13 -6.21 21.97 -6.57
CA ALA A 13 -5.42 22.11 -5.36
C ALA A 13 -4.77 23.49 -5.28
N GLU A 14 -4.25 24.01 -6.39
CA GLU A 14 -3.67 25.36 -6.50
C GLU A 14 -4.69 26.48 -6.28
N SER A 15 -5.97 26.24 -6.56
CA SER A 15 -7.05 27.22 -6.29
C SER A 15 -7.41 27.39 -4.81
N LEU A 16 -6.92 26.51 -3.93
CA LEU A 16 -7.12 26.61 -2.48
C LEU A 16 -6.24 27.71 -1.89
N SER A 17 -6.65 28.27 -0.75
CA SER A 17 -5.76 29.14 0.03
C SER A 17 -4.54 28.36 0.55
N GLU A 18 -3.44 29.06 0.86
CA GLU A 18 -2.20 28.42 1.37
C GLU A 18 -2.48 27.49 2.57
N SER A 19 -3.28 27.97 3.54
CA SER A 19 -3.68 27.16 4.70
C SER A 19 -4.46 25.90 4.31
N GLU A 20 -5.37 26.01 3.34
CA GLU A 20 -6.15 24.86 2.86
C GLU A 20 -5.29 23.86 2.07
N GLN A 21 -4.28 24.35 1.34
CA GLN A 21 -3.28 23.49 0.68
C GLN A 21 -2.47 22.71 1.71
N ASP A 22 -2.02 23.35 2.79
CA ASP A 22 -1.32 22.68 3.90
C ASP A 22 -2.18 21.60 4.55
N PHE A 23 -3.45 21.90 4.83
CA PHE A 23 -4.40 20.92 5.34
C PHE A 23 -4.64 19.76 4.37
N LEU A 24 -4.75 20.04 3.06
CA LEU A 24 -4.91 19.01 2.05
C LEU A 24 -3.71 18.06 2.03
N ILE A 25 -2.49 18.59 2.09
CA ILE A 25 -1.26 17.80 2.15
C ILE A 25 -1.25 16.90 3.40
N GLU A 26 -1.55 17.45 4.58
CA GLU A 26 -1.57 16.70 5.83
C GLU A 26 -2.58 15.54 5.78
N ILE A 27 -3.79 15.81 5.28
CA ILE A 27 -4.85 14.80 5.15
C ILE A 27 -4.43 13.69 4.17
N LEU A 28 -3.85 14.06 3.02
CA LEU A 28 -3.41 13.09 2.01
C LEU A 28 -2.30 12.19 2.55
N GLN A 29 -1.31 12.75 3.24
CA GLN A 29 -0.24 11.98 3.87
C GLN A 29 -0.78 10.97 4.88
N LYS A 30 -1.70 11.39 5.77
CA LYS A 30 -2.35 10.49 6.74
C LYS A 30 -3.11 9.36 6.04
N ARG A 31 -3.89 9.68 5.00
CA ARG A 31 -4.67 8.68 4.24
C ARG A 31 -3.79 7.67 3.52
N LEU A 32 -2.68 8.11 2.92
CA LEU A 32 -1.71 7.22 2.28
C LEU A 32 -1.06 6.29 3.31
N GLY A 33 -0.68 6.82 4.47
CA GLY A 33 -0.17 6.02 5.59
C GLY A 33 -1.16 4.97 6.09
N GLU A 34 -2.42 5.35 6.26
CA GLU A 34 -3.49 4.40 6.64
C GLU A 34 -3.72 3.31 5.60
N LYS A 35 -3.72 3.67 4.31
CA LYS A 35 -3.86 2.69 3.23
C LYS A 35 -2.72 1.68 3.29
N ARG A 36 -1.47 2.14 3.45
CA ARG A 36 -0.31 1.26 3.55
C ARG A 36 -0.38 0.34 4.77
N ARG A 37 -0.81 0.86 5.93
CA ARG A 37 -1.03 0.03 7.13
C ARG A 37 -2.05 -1.07 6.89
N LYS A 38 -3.15 -0.78 6.19
CA LYS A 38 -4.18 -1.78 5.85
C LYS A 38 -3.64 -2.85 4.90
N GLU A 39 -2.86 -2.47 3.90
CA GLU A 39 -2.19 -3.42 2.99
C GLU A 39 -1.28 -4.39 3.76
N ILE A 40 -0.45 -3.86 4.67
CA ILE A 40 0.44 -4.68 5.51
C ILE A 40 -0.37 -5.61 6.42
N ALA A 41 -1.42 -5.11 7.07
CA ALA A 41 -2.26 -5.92 7.95
C ALA A 41 -2.96 -7.05 7.18
N ALA A 42 -3.43 -6.79 5.96
CA ALA A 42 -4.02 -7.79 5.09
C ALA A 42 -3.00 -8.88 4.72
N SER A 43 -1.79 -8.48 4.31
CA SER A 43 -0.71 -9.42 3.98
C SER A 43 -0.29 -10.29 5.17
N ILE A 44 -0.21 -9.73 6.38
CA ILE A 44 0.06 -10.49 7.61
C ILE A 44 -1.06 -11.51 7.89
N ALA A 45 -2.31 -11.08 7.74
CA ALA A 45 -3.46 -11.96 7.98
C ALA A 45 -3.48 -13.14 6.99
N GLU A 46 -3.16 -12.88 5.73
CA GLU A 46 -3.02 -13.90 4.68
C GLU A 46 -1.90 -14.88 5.01
N ALA A 47 -0.69 -14.40 5.29
CA ALA A 47 0.46 -15.24 5.63
C ALA A 47 0.17 -16.14 6.86
N HIS A 48 -0.47 -15.59 7.90
CA HIS A 48 -0.89 -16.38 9.06
C HIS A 48 -1.96 -17.43 8.72
N ALA A 49 -2.88 -17.13 7.80
CA ALA A 49 -3.89 -18.08 7.38
C ALA A 49 -3.27 -19.23 6.57
N GLU A 50 -2.33 -18.94 5.66
CA GLU A 50 -1.60 -19.94 4.89
C GLU A 50 -0.77 -20.86 5.78
N TYR A 51 -0.05 -20.29 6.75
CA TYR A 51 0.71 -21.06 7.72
C TYR A 51 -0.19 -22.01 8.52
N LYS A 52 -1.33 -21.53 9.04
CA LYS A 52 -2.30 -22.36 9.76
C LYS A 52 -2.92 -23.45 8.90
N GLN A 53 -3.08 -23.21 7.60
CA GLN A 53 -3.61 -24.19 6.64
C GLN A 53 -2.54 -25.19 6.18
N GLY A 54 -1.28 -25.07 6.64
CA GLY A 54 -0.19 -25.94 6.21
C GLY A 54 0.23 -25.70 4.76
N LYS A 55 -0.10 -24.54 4.19
CA LYS A 55 0.29 -24.14 2.82
C LYS A 55 1.74 -23.64 2.72
N THR A 56 2.46 -23.64 3.83
CA THR A 56 3.87 -23.24 3.91
C THR A 56 4.75 -24.48 4.02
N GLN A 57 5.86 -24.50 3.28
CA GLN A 57 6.87 -25.57 3.37
C GLN A 57 8.06 -25.10 4.22
N LYS A 58 8.61 -26.01 5.01
CA LYS A 58 9.92 -25.80 5.64
C LYS A 58 10.98 -26.29 4.66
N VAL A 59 11.84 -25.38 4.22
CA VAL A 59 12.97 -25.66 3.33
C VAL A 59 14.24 -25.08 3.94
N THR A 60 15.37 -25.68 3.60
CA THR A 60 16.69 -25.11 3.86
C THR A 60 16.96 -23.93 2.91
N VAL A 61 17.97 -23.12 3.23
CA VAL A 61 18.37 -22.01 2.36
C VAL A 61 18.82 -22.53 0.99
N ASP A 62 19.56 -23.63 0.95
CA ASP A 62 20.06 -24.22 -0.31
C ASP A 62 18.90 -24.70 -1.20
N GLU A 63 17.87 -25.34 -0.62
CA GLU A 63 16.66 -25.75 -1.34
C GLU A 63 15.87 -24.54 -1.86
N LEU A 64 15.71 -23.50 -1.04
CA LEU A 64 15.02 -22.27 -1.45
C LEU A 64 15.73 -21.56 -2.61
N MET A 65 17.06 -21.51 -2.58
CA MET A 65 17.85 -20.89 -3.64
C MET A 65 17.76 -21.69 -4.95
N ALA A 66 17.74 -23.02 -4.87
CA ALA A 66 17.57 -23.88 -6.05
C ALA A 66 16.20 -23.64 -6.75
N ASP A 67 15.12 -23.45 -5.99
CA ASP A 67 13.77 -23.16 -6.52
C ASP A 67 13.66 -21.81 -7.25
N LEU A 68 14.55 -20.84 -6.95
CA LEU A 68 14.55 -19.51 -7.57
C LEU A 68 15.38 -19.43 -8.85
N ASP A 69 16.30 -20.37 -9.05
CA ASP A 69 17.21 -20.44 -10.20
C ASP A 69 16.65 -21.32 -11.35
N GLU A 70 15.49 -21.96 -11.16
CA GLU A 70 14.66 -22.63 -12.20
C GLU A 70 13.70 -21.67 -12.91
#